data_AF-A0A7S4M657-F1
#
_entry.id   AF-A0A7S4M657-F1
#
_cell.length_a   1.000
_cell.length_b   1.000
_cell.length_c   1.000
_cell.angle_alpha   90.00
_cell.angle_beta   90.00
_cell.angle_gamma   90.00
#
_symmetry.space_group_name_H-M   'P 1'
#
loop_
_entity.id
_entity.type
_entity.pdbx_description
1 polymer ?
#
loop_
_entity_poly.entity_id
_entity_poly.type
_entity_poly.pdbx_seq_one_letter_code
_entity_poly.pdbx_strand_id
1 'polypeptide(L)'
;ARAAGILWAEAIAMEPRAQQKTKSSDALKAVDNDPHVILAVSRLFWRDRKEEKARSWCNRAVTLEPDLGDAWGNYYAFELQHGVPEQQQEVLRRCLAADPHHGDEWTAMSKDTTKNLAGKTEAILKAVAAKMGIGKYTPEALEKSSTL
;
A
#
# COMPACT_ATOMS: atom_id res chain seq x y z
N ALA A 1 14.08 -14.94 -5.86
CA ALA A 1 13.99 -14.14 -4.62
C ALA A 1 12.59 -13.53 -4.42
N ARG A 2 12.01 -12.84 -5.40
CA ARG A 2 10.69 -12.16 -5.32
C ARG A 2 9.52 -13.04 -4.83
N ALA A 3 9.47 -14.32 -5.22
CA ALA A 3 8.44 -15.25 -4.76
C ALA A 3 8.50 -15.54 -3.24
N ALA A 4 9.69 -15.50 -2.63
CA ALA A 4 9.83 -15.74 -1.20
C ALA A 4 9.24 -14.59 -0.37
N GLY A 5 9.40 -13.34 -0.81
CA GLY A 5 8.83 -12.17 -0.14
C GLY A 5 7.31 -12.16 -0.09
N ILE A 6 6.67 -12.54 -1.20
CA ILE A 6 5.20 -12.69 -1.28
C ILE A 6 4.71 -13.76 -0.32
N LEU A 7 5.37 -14.93 -0.29
CA LEU A 7 5.02 -16.02 0.64
C LEU A 7 5.20 -15.60 2.11
N TRP A 8 6.24 -14.84 2.42
CA TRP A 8 6.44 -14.29 3.77
C TRP A 8 5.36 -13.26 4.14
N ALA A 9 4.99 -12.37 3.21
CA ALA A 9 3.93 -11.39 3.42
C ALA A 9 2.59 -12.09 3.72
N GLU A 10 2.26 -13.15 2.97
CA GLU A 10 1.06 -13.95 3.20
C GLU A 10 1.12 -14.71 4.53
N ALA A 11 2.27 -15.33 4.84
CA ALA A 11 2.47 -16.00 6.12
C ALA A 11 2.30 -15.06 7.32
N ILE A 12 2.74 -13.81 7.23
CA ILE A 12 2.50 -12.78 8.26
C ILE A 12 1.00 -12.50 8.39
N ALA A 13 0.26 -12.42 7.28
CA ALA A 13 -1.16 -12.10 7.28
C ALA A 13 -2.01 -13.24 7.89
N MET A 14 -1.66 -14.49 7.61
CA MET A 14 -2.34 -15.69 8.11
C MET A 14 -2.13 -15.94 9.61
N GLU A 15 -1.04 -15.45 10.18
CA GLU A 15 -0.69 -15.72 11.58
C GLU A 15 -1.64 -15.01 12.57
N PRO A 16 -1.90 -15.54 13.78
CA PRO A 16 -2.69 -14.85 14.77
C PRO A 16 -2.12 -13.47 15.11
N ARG A 17 -2.98 -12.47 15.33
CA ARG A 17 -2.58 -11.06 15.51
C ARG A 17 -1.43 -10.84 16.51
N ALA A 18 -1.40 -11.61 17.60
CA ALA A 18 -0.35 -11.52 18.62
C ALA A 18 1.04 -11.93 18.09
N GLN A 19 1.09 -12.84 17.12
CA GLN A 19 2.32 -13.44 16.59
C GLN A 19 2.80 -12.77 15.29
N GLN A 20 1.96 -11.99 14.62
CA GLN A 20 2.31 -11.35 13.34
C GLN A 20 3.55 -10.45 13.44
N LYS A 21 3.78 -9.78 14.57
CA LYS A 21 4.99 -8.97 14.78
C LYS A 21 6.26 -9.82 14.79
N THR A 22 6.25 -10.92 15.54
CA THR A 22 7.38 -11.85 15.60
C THR A 22 7.63 -12.45 14.22
N LYS A 23 6.58 -12.90 13.53
CA LYS A 23 6.71 -13.42 12.16
C LYS A 23 7.29 -12.38 11.20
N SER A 24 6.89 -11.12 11.33
CA SER A 24 7.40 -10.05 10.48
C SER A 24 8.87 -9.74 10.71
N SER A 25 9.38 -9.88 11.95
CA SER A 25 10.81 -9.69 12.22
C SER A 25 11.65 -10.87 11.70
N ASP A 26 11.11 -12.09 11.74
CA ASP A 26 11.75 -13.26 11.13
C ASP A 26 11.79 -13.13 9.60
N ALA A 27 10.69 -12.67 8.99
CA ALA A 27 10.63 -12.41 7.55
C ALA A 27 11.68 -11.37 7.11
N LEU A 28 11.80 -10.24 7.82
CA LEU A 28 12.80 -9.21 7.52
C LEU A 28 14.24 -9.71 7.62
N LYS A 29 14.51 -10.72 8.46
CA LYS A 29 15.84 -11.37 8.54
C LYS A 29 16.06 -12.39 7.43
N ALA A 30 15.00 -13.09 7.02
CA ALA A 30 15.06 -14.17 6.05
C ALA A 30 15.15 -13.66 4.60
N VAL A 31 14.40 -12.61 4.29
CA VAL A 31 14.40 -11.94 2.99
C VAL A 31 14.80 -10.49 3.20
N ASP A 32 16.07 -10.21 2.90
CA ASP A 32 16.68 -8.89 3.12
C ASP A 32 15.97 -7.84 2.26
N ASN A 33 15.23 -6.95 2.94
CA ASN A 33 14.52 -5.84 2.35
C ASN A 33 13.64 -6.20 1.15
N ASP A 34 12.80 -7.24 1.25
CA ASP A 34 11.79 -7.48 0.21
C ASP A 34 10.62 -6.47 0.33
N PRO A 35 10.17 -5.83 -0.78
CA PRO A 35 9.13 -4.81 -0.73
C PRO A 35 7.77 -5.33 -0.26
N HIS A 36 7.42 -6.60 -0.51
CA HIS A 36 6.16 -7.18 -0.07
C HIS A 36 6.15 -7.41 1.44
N VAL A 37 7.29 -7.80 2.01
CA VAL A 37 7.44 -7.92 3.47
C VAL A 37 7.39 -6.55 4.13
N ILE A 38 8.06 -5.55 3.56
CA ILE A 38 8.00 -4.17 4.05
C ILE A 38 6.57 -3.61 3.99
N LEU A 39 5.83 -3.90 2.91
CA LEU A 39 4.41 -3.57 2.78
C LEU A 39 3.55 -4.29 3.82
N ALA A 40 3.80 -5.56 4.10
CA ALA A 40 3.10 -6.29 5.16
C ALA A 40 3.37 -5.66 6.55
N VAL A 41 4.62 -5.26 6.82
CA VAL A 41 5.02 -4.58 8.07
C VAL A 41 4.33 -3.22 8.20
N SER A 42 4.24 -2.42 7.13
CA SER A 42 3.53 -1.13 7.18
C SER A 42 2.06 -1.33 7.56
N ARG A 43 1.40 -2.34 6.98
CA ARG A 43 0.01 -2.71 7.30
C ARG A 43 -0.18 -3.15 8.74
N LEU A 44 0.79 -3.87 9.33
CA LEU A 44 0.76 -4.23 10.75
C LEU A 44 0.76 -2.99 11.64
N PHE A 45 1.69 -2.05 11.38
CA PHE A 45 1.77 -0.81 12.18
C PHE A 45 0.54 0.07 12.01
N TRP A 46 -0.03 0.13 10.80
CA TRP A 46 -1.26 0.86 10.53
C TRP A 46 -2.43 0.29 11.34
N ARG A 47 -2.62 -1.03 11.34
CA ARG A 47 -3.66 -1.69 12.12
C ARG A 47 -3.47 -1.52 13.63
N ASP A 48 -2.23 -1.48 14.09
CA ASP A 48 -1.85 -1.26 15.48
C ASP A 48 -1.93 0.22 15.92
N ARG A 49 -2.44 1.12 15.08
CA ARG A 49 -2.58 2.57 15.34
C ARG A 49 -1.24 3.26 15.62
N LYS A 50 -0.13 2.72 15.09
CA LYS A 50 1.21 3.33 15.20
C LYS A 50 1.52 4.13 13.93
N GLU A 51 0.85 5.26 13.79
CA GLU A 51 0.82 6.07 12.57
C GLU A 51 2.20 6.51 12.08
N GLU A 52 3.06 7.04 12.97
CA GLU A 52 4.42 7.45 12.58
C GLU A 52 5.25 6.30 12.02
N LYS A 53 5.16 5.12 12.65
CA LYS A 53 5.86 3.93 12.17
C LYS A 53 5.27 3.44 10.86
N ALA A 54 3.94 3.38 10.76
CA ALA A 54 3.26 2.99 9.53
C ALA A 54 3.70 3.88 8.36
N ARG A 55 3.69 5.21 8.54
CA ARG A 55 4.17 6.18 7.54
C ARG A 55 5.61 5.94 7.12
N SER A 56 6.51 5.73 8.08
CA SER A 56 7.93 5.45 7.81
C SER A 56 8.10 4.16 6.99
N TRP A 57 7.38 3.09 7.34
CA TRP A 57 7.41 1.83 6.62
C TRP A 57 6.77 1.92 5.22
N CYS A 58 5.68 2.67 5.07
CA CYS A 58 5.10 2.96 3.75
C CYS A 58 6.08 3.70 2.85
N ASN A 59 6.74 4.75 3.37
CA ASN A 59 7.75 5.49 2.60
C ASN A 59 8.94 4.60 2.24
N ARG A 60 9.37 3.71 3.15
CA ARG A 60 10.41 2.72 2.85
C ARG A 60 10.00 1.78 1.73
N ALA A 61 8.75 1.30 1.70
CA ALA A 61 8.24 0.40 0.66
C ALA A 61 8.37 1.01 -0.74
N VAL A 62 7.87 2.24 -0.91
CA VAL A 62 7.87 2.95 -2.19
C VAL A 62 9.24 3.49 -2.61
N THR A 63 10.16 3.66 -1.65
CA THR A 63 11.54 4.07 -1.94
C THR A 63 12.38 2.88 -2.38
N LEU A 64 12.14 1.71 -1.80
CA LEU A 64 12.85 0.49 -2.14
C LEU A 64 12.45 -0.02 -3.53
N GLU A 65 11.14 -0.07 -3.80
CA GLU A 65 10.59 -0.53 -5.07
C GLU A 65 9.50 0.45 -5.55
N PRO A 66 9.92 1.53 -6.24
CA PRO A 66 9.00 2.52 -6.78
C PRO A 66 8.05 1.97 -7.85
N ASP A 67 8.38 0.83 -8.46
CA ASP A 67 7.57 0.21 -9.51
C ASP A 67 6.44 -0.69 -8.95
N LEU A 68 6.43 -0.92 -7.63
CA LEU A 68 5.37 -1.67 -6.95
C LEU A 68 4.17 -0.76 -6.62
N GLY A 69 3.18 -0.76 -7.51
CA GLY A 69 1.93 -0.01 -7.38
C GLY A 69 1.11 -0.34 -6.13
N ASP A 70 1.14 -1.58 -5.65
CA ASP A 70 0.45 -1.96 -4.41
C ASP A 70 1.01 -1.24 -3.19
N ALA A 71 2.32 -0.94 -3.18
CA ALA A 71 2.94 -0.16 -2.11
C ALA A 71 2.47 1.30 -2.13
N TRP A 72 2.36 1.90 -3.32
CA TRP A 72 1.79 3.24 -3.48
C TRP A 72 0.32 3.28 -3.07
N GLY A 73 -0.48 2.30 -3.48
CA GLY A 73 -1.89 2.19 -3.10
C GLY A 73 -2.07 2.09 -1.59
N ASN A 74 -1.25 1.28 -0.91
CA ASN A 74 -1.27 1.21 0.55
C ASN A 74 -0.84 2.54 1.21
N TYR A 75 0.21 3.18 0.69
CA TYR A 75 0.69 4.44 1.24
C TYR A 75 -0.34 5.56 1.08
N TYR A 76 -0.94 5.67 -0.10
CA TYR A 76 -1.98 6.66 -0.37
C TYR A 76 -3.22 6.41 0.48
N ALA A 77 -3.66 5.15 0.61
CA ALA A 77 -4.77 4.80 1.50
C ALA A 77 -4.48 5.16 2.97
N PHE A 78 -3.24 5.02 3.42
CA PHE A 78 -2.82 5.41 4.77
C PHE A 78 -2.91 6.93 4.97
N GLU A 79 -2.39 7.73 4.04
CA GLU A 79 -2.45 9.19 4.13
C GLU A 79 -3.87 9.74 3.95
N LEU A 80 -4.75 9.04 3.21
CA LEU A 80 -6.18 9.38 3.15
C LEU A 80 -6.90 9.23 4.50
N GLN A 81 -6.41 8.36 5.38
CA GLN A 81 -7.02 8.11 6.69
C GLN A 81 -6.36 8.89 7.83
N HIS A 82 -5.03 9.07 7.77
CA HIS A 82 -4.23 9.60 8.88
C HIS A 82 -3.38 10.82 8.49
N GLY A 83 -3.35 11.18 7.21
CA GLY A 83 -2.55 12.28 6.68
C GLY A 83 -3.36 13.56 6.48
N VAL A 84 -2.64 14.65 6.23
CA VAL A 84 -3.22 15.92 5.77
C VAL A 84 -3.28 15.98 4.23
N PRO A 85 -4.10 16.85 3.63
CA PRO A 85 -4.25 16.95 2.18
C PRO A 85 -2.92 17.12 1.43
N GLU A 86 -1.97 17.86 2.01
CA GLU A 86 -0.64 18.11 1.43
C GLU A 86 0.17 16.81 1.33
N GLN A 87 0.07 15.93 2.33
CA GLN A 87 0.75 14.62 2.33
C GLN A 87 0.13 13.68 1.29
N GLN A 88 -1.20 13.70 1.15
CA GLN A 88 -1.91 12.92 0.15
C GLN A 88 -1.49 13.34 -1.27
N GLN A 89 -1.43 14.65 -1.52
CA GLN A 89 -0.97 15.19 -2.80
C GLN A 89 0.49 14.86 -3.07
N GLU A 90 1.37 14.90 -2.06
CA GLU A 90 2.77 14.51 -2.25
C GLU A 90 2.93 13.03 -2.60
N VAL A 91 2.19 12.13 -1.94
CA VAL A 91 2.22 10.70 -2.29
C VAL A 91 1.71 10.48 -3.71
N LEU A 92 0.63 11.14 -4.10
CA LEU A 92 0.10 11.08 -5.46
C LEU A 92 1.14 11.58 -6.48
N ARG A 93 1.73 12.75 -6.25
CA ARG A 93 2.75 13.33 -7.13
C ARG A 93 3.95 12.41 -7.29
N ARG A 94 4.43 11.81 -6.19
CA ARG A 94 5.53 10.83 -6.22
C ARG A 94 5.16 9.55 -6.96
N CYS A 95 3.94 9.05 -6.78
CA CYS A 95 3.45 7.88 -7.51
C CYS A 95 3.38 8.15 -9.02
N LEU A 96 2.86 9.31 -9.43
CA LEU A 96 2.82 9.73 -10.84
C LEU A 96 4.22 9.84 -11.44
N ALA A 97 5.19 10.34 -10.67
CA ALA A 97 6.58 10.44 -11.12
C ALA A 97 7.29 9.07 -11.19
N ALA A 98 6.90 8.13 -10.33
CA ALA A 98 7.46 6.78 -10.31
C ALA A 98 6.88 5.88 -11.42
N ASP A 99 5.64 6.18 -11.87
CA ASP A 99 4.89 5.43 -12.88
C ASP A 99 4.94 3.90 -12.67
N PRO A 100 4.33 3.37 -11.59
CA PRO A 100 4.43 1.97 -11.25
C PRO A 100 3.62 1.07 -12.21
N HIS A 101 4.13 -0.13 -12.45
CA HIS A 101 3.53 -1.12 -13.35
C HIS A 101 3.24 -2.46 -12.67
N HIS A 102 3.82 -2.73 -11.50
CA HIS A 102 3.71 -4.01 -10.80
C HIS A 102 2.81 -3.96 -9.57
N GLY A 103 2.42 -5.13 -9.08
CA GLY A 103 1.47 -5.29 -7.98
C GLY A 103 0.25 -6.06 -8.44
N ASP A 104 -0.26 -6.95 -7.61
CA ASP A 104 -1.38 -7.82 -7.97
C ASP A 104 -2.65 -6.98 -8.12
N GLU A 105 -2.90 -6.07 -7.17
CA GLU A 105 -4.04 -5.17 -7.23
C GLU A 105 -3.85 -4.08 -8.27
N TRP A 106 -2.63 -3.53 -8.38
CA TRP A 106 -2.30 -2.55 -9.41
C TRP A 106 -2.52 -3.08 -10.82
N THR A 107 -2.00 -4.27 -11.11
CA THR A 107 -2.15 -4.93 -12.42
C THR A 107 -3.60 -5.28 -12.69
N ALA A 108 -4.34 -5.74 -11.66
CA ALA A 108 -5.77 -6.03 -11.78
C ALA A 108 -6.57 -4.77 -12.14
N MET A 109 -6.31 -3.64 -11.49
CA MET A 109 -6.99 -2.37 -11.77
C MET A 109 -6.58 -1.75 -13.11
N SER A 110 -5.30 -1.86 -13.49
CA SER A 110 -4.80 -1.38 -14.80
C SER A 110 -5.44 -2.13 -15.98
N LYS A 111 -5.65 -3.44 -15.83
CA LYS A 111 -6.29 -4.29 -16.85
C LYS A 111 -7.82 -4.22 -16.83
N ASP A 112 -8.42 -3.67 -15.78
CA ASP A 112 -9.87 -3.53 -15.68
C ASP A 112 -10.39 -2.51 -16.70
N THR A 113 -10.73 -3.02 -17.87
CA THR A 113 -11.18 -2.22 -19.02
C THR A 113 -12.60 -1.66 -18.79
N THR A 114 -13.33 -2.15 -17.79
CA THR A 114 -14.72 -1.73 -17.51
C THR A 114 -14.81 -0.32 -16.93
N LYS A 115 -13.77 0.12 -16.20
CA LYS A 115 -13.73 1.44 -15.56
C LYS A 115 -13.03 2.52 -16.39
N ASN A 116 -12.51 2.16 -17.57
CA ASN A 116 -11.75 3.05 -18.46
C ASN A 116 -10.62 3.81 -17.71
N LEU A 117 -9.95 3.12 -16.78
CA LEU A 117 -8.84 3.64 -15.97
C LEU A 117 -7.50 3.54 -16.71
N ALA A 118 -7.48 2.90 -17.87
CA ALA A 118 -6.28 2.66 -18.67
C ALA A 118 -5.54 3.98 -18.95
N GLY A 119 -4.27 4.05 -18.54
CA GLY A 119 -3.40 5.20 -18.75
C GLY A 119 -3.52 6.35 -17.74
N LYS A 120 -4.42 6.27 -16.75
CA LYS A 120 -4.49 7.27 -15.65
C LYS A 120 -3.95 6.68 -14.34
N THR A 121 -2.64 6.78 -14.13
CA THR A 121 -1.93 6.32 -12.92
C THR A 121 -2.59 6.81 -11.63
N GLU A 122 -3.10 8.05 -11.59
CA GLU A 122 -3.87 8.58 -10.46
C GLU A 122 -5.16 7.78 -10.19
N ALA A 123 -5.90 7.43 -11.23
CA ALA A 123 -7.18 6.75 -11.09
C ALA A 123 -6.98 5.29 -10.65
N ILE A 124 -5.94 4.64 -11.18
CA ILE A 124 -5.49 3.32 -10.72
C ILE A 124 -5.08 3.40 -9.25
N LEU A 125 -4.26 4.39 -8.86
CA LEU A 125 -3.83 4.58 -7.47
C LEU A 125 -5.02 4.71 -6.51
N LYS A 126 -6.00 5.56 -6.83
CA LYS A 126 -7.21 5.73 -6.02
C LYS A 126 -8.01 4.42 -5.89
N ALA A 127 -8.13 3.66 -6.99
CA ALA A 127 -8.83 2.37 -6.97
C ALA A 127 -8.10 1.30 -6.13
N VAL A 128 -6.78 1.20 -6.27
CA VAL A 128 -5.95 0.30 -5.47
C VAL A 128 -5.99 0.70 -3.99
N ALA A 129 -5.89 2.00 -3.69
CA ALA A 129 -5.99 2.51 -2.33
C ALA A 129 -7.33 2.17 -1.67
N ALA A 130 -8.44 2.28 -2.40
CA ALA A 130 -9.76 1.89 -1.92
C ALA A 130 -9.84 0.39 -1.53
N LYS A 131 -9.15 -0.49 -2.26
CA LYS A 131 -9.05 -1.91 -1.92
C LYS A 131 -8.07 -2.21 -0.78
N MET A 132 -6.98 -1.45 -0.69
CA MET A 132 -5.89 -1.66 0.26
C MET A 132 -6.16 -1.05 1.64
N GLY A 133 -7.17 -0.18 1.76
CA GLY A 133 -7.57 0.47 3.00
C GLY A 133 -7.89 -0.54 4.13
N ILE A 134 -7.47 -0.22 5.36
CA ILE A 134 -7.67 -1.09 6.52
C ILE A 134 -8.75 -0.50 7.45
N GLY A 135 -9.87 -1.22 7.62
CA GLY A 135 -11.00 -0.78 8.45
C GLY A 135 -12.03 0.05 7.68
N LYS A 136 -13.05 0.59 8.37
CA LYS A 136 -14.20 1.30 7.76
C LYS A 136 -13.77 2.56 6.98
N TYR A 137 -13.31 2.37 5.75
CA TYR A 137 -13.30 3.39 4.71
C TYR A 137 -14.43 3.01 3.75
N THR A 138 -15.65 3.45 4.08
CA THR A 138 -16.80 3.33 3.20
C THR A 138 -16.61 4.26 1.98
N PRO A 139 -17.21 3.94 0.83
CA PRO A 139 -17.19 4.75 -0.40
C PRO A 139 -17.51 6.24 -0.20
N GLU A 140 -18.22 6.57 0.89
CA GLU A 140 -18.59 7.93 1.33
C GLU A 140 -17.42 8.92 1.48
N ALA A 141 -16.22 8.45 1.79
CA ALA A 141 -15.06 9.33 1.93
C ALA A 141 -14.45 9.73 0.56
N LEU A 142 -14.63 8.90 -0.47
CA LEU A 142 -14.21 9.22 -1.84
C LEU A 142 -15.12 10.30 -2.45
N GLU A 143 -16.42 10.27 -2.15
CA GLU A 143 -17.38 11.30 -2.60
C GLU A 143 -17.03 12.69 -2.04
N LYS A 144 -16.53 12.78 -0.81
CA LYS A 144 -16.14 14.08 -0.20
C LYS A 144 -14.86 14.68 -0.78
N SER A 145 -13.99 13.86 -1.37
CA SER A 145 -12.80 14.33 -2.10
C SER A 145 -13.07 14.76 -3.54
N SER A 146 -14.25 14.45 -4.10
CA SER A 146 -14.62 14.82 -5.46
C SER A 146 -15.39 16.15 -5.54
N THR A 147 -15.68 16.77 -4.39
CA THR A 147 -16.48 17.99 -4.26
C THR A 147 -15.68 19.18 -3.71
N LEU A 148 -14.34 19.10 -3.71
CA LEU A 148 -13.43 20.21 -3.39
C LEU A 148 -12.47 20.47 -4.54
#